data_AF-A0AAZ3RY06-F1
#
_entry.id   AF-A0AAZ3RY06-F1
#
_cell.length_a   1.000
_cell.length_b   1.000
_cell.length_c   1.000
_cell.angle_alpha   90.00
_cell.angle_beta   90.00
_cell.angle_gamma   90.00
#
_symmetry.space_group_name_H-M   'P 1'
#
loop_
_entity.id
_entity.type
_entity.pdbx_description
1 polymer ?
#
loop_
_entity_poly.entity_id
_entity_poly.type
_entity_poly.pdbx_seq_one_letter_code
_entity_poly.pdbx_strand_id
1 'polypeptide(L)' 'MTPSILPKLWQNGLTDNKVKVLEWSSQSPDLNPTENLWVELKKRARARRHTNLTQLHQLCQEELAKIHPTYCGKLV' A
#
# COMPACT_ATOMS: atom_id res chain seq x y z
N MET A 1 -17.89 14.99 -13.93
CA MET A 1 -16.44 15.27 -13.96
C MET A 1 -15.95 15.19 -12.52
N THR A 2 -15.36 14.08 -12.11
CA THR A 2 -14.88 13.89 -10.74
C THR A 2 -13.68 14.80 -10.50
N PRO A 3 -13.66 15.64 -9.44
CA PRO A 3 -12.48 16.44 -9.13
C PRO A 3 -11.31 15.50 -8.80
N SER A 4 -10.17 15.71 -9.46
CA SER A 4 -8.93 15.02 -9.08
C SER A 4 -8.59 15.39 -7.63
N ILE A 5 -8.52 14.38 -6.76
CA ILE A 5 -8.18 14.50 -5.34
C ILE A 5 -6.71 14.91 -5.09
N LEU A 6 -5.87 14.87 -6.13
CA LEU A 6 -4.45 15.20 -6.03
C LEU A 6 -4.21 16.69 -6.31
N PRO A 7 -3.37 17.40 -5.54
CA PRO A 7 -3.00 18.79 -5.83
C PRO A 7 -2.30 18.93 -7.19
N LYS A 8 -2.45 20.08 -7.85
CA LYS A 8 -1.89 20.36 -9.20
C LYS A 8 -0.39 20.04 -9.33
N LEU A 9 0.40 20.33 -8.28
CA LEU A 9 1.83 20.01 -8.26
C LEU A 9 2.11 18.52 -8.46
N TRP A 10 1.31 17.66 -7.81
CA TRP A 10 1.42 16.21 -7.95
C TRP A 10 0.92 15.74 -9.32
N GLN A 11 -0.13 16.36 -9.85
CA GLN A 11 -0.61 16.07 -11.21
C GLN A 11 0.48 16.34 -12.25
N ASN A 12 1.13 17.52 -12.17
CA ASN A 12 2.24 17.89 -13.05
C ASN A 12 3.40 16.90 -12.92
N GLY A 13 3.77 16.51 -11.69
CA GLY A 13 4.80 15.50 -11.48
C GLY A 13 4.45 14.15 -12.10
N LEU A 14 3.20 13.70 -12.01
CA LEU A 14 2.75 12.45 -12.61
C LEU A 14 2.75 12.53 -14.15
N THR A 15 2.34 13.66 -14.72
CA THR A 15 2.37 13.86 -16.18
C THR A 15 3.79 13.96 -16.73
N ASP A 16 4.68 14.69 -16.05
CA ASP A 16 6.06 14.89 -16.46
C ASP A 16 6.85 13.57 -16.44
N ASN A 17 6.56 12.71 -15.46
CA ASN A 17 7.13 11.36 -15.36
C ASN A 17 6.38 10.31 -16.19
N LYS A 18 5.38 10.71 -16.99
CA LYS A 18 4.55 9.83 -17.84
C LYS A 18 3.93 8.65 -17.05
N VAL A 19 3.58 8.88 -15.80
CA VAL A 19 2.95 7.88 -14.93
C VAL A 19 1.48 7.76 -15.34
N LYS A 20 1.06 6.55 -15.73
CA LYS A 20 -0.35 6.28 -16.01
C LYS A 20 -1.13 6.22 -14.70
N VAL A 21 -1.96 7.23 -14.46
CA VAL A 21 -2.88 7.25 -13.32
C VAL A 21 -4.10 6.40 -13.64
N LEU A 22 -4.37 5.40 -12.81
CA LEU A 22 -5.61 4.63 -12.86
C LEU A 22 -6.74 5.48 -12.25
N GLU A 23 -7.88 5.58 -12.93
CA GLU A 23 -9.07 6.17 -12.32
C GLU A 23 -9.56 5.25 -11.21
N TRP A 24 -9.45 5.72 -9.97
CA TRP A 24 -9.90 5.00 -8.79
C TRP A 24 -11.04 5.75 -8.13
N SER A 25 -12.13 5.05 -7.79
CA SER A 25 -13.21 5.66 -7.03
C SER A 25 -12.76 5.87 -5.58
N SER A 26 -12.91 7.09 -5.07
CA SER A 26 -12.50 7.44 -3.70
C SER A 26 -13.26 6.67 -2.60
N GLN A 27 -14.33 5.95 -2.96
CA GLN A 27 -15.18 5.19 -2.04
C GLN A 27 -14.97 3.67 -2.09
N SER A 28 -13.97 3.17 -2.83
CA SER A 28 -13.66 1.73 -2.87
C SER A 28 -12.28 1.41 -2.26
N PRO A 29 -12.11 1.49 -0.93
CA PRO A 29 -10.89 1.06 -0.26
C PRO A 29 -10.73 -0.47 -0.25
N ASP A 30 -11.84 -1.20 -0.36
CA ASP A 30 -11.92 -2.67 -0.47
C ASP A 30 -11.26 -3.21 -1.74
N LEU A 31 -11.28 -2.43 -2.81
CA LEU A 31 -10.63 -2.78 -4.07
C LEU A 31 -9.13 -2.47 -4.05
N ASN A 32 -8.58 -1.75 -3.06
CA ASN A 32 -7.18 -1.31 -3.11
C ASN A 32 -6.25 -2.47 -2.69
N PRO A 33 -5.43 -3.02 -3.60
CA PRO A 33 -4.52 -4.13 -3.28
C PRO A 33 -3.55 -3.78 -2.14
N THR A 34 -3.27 -2.49 -1.95
CA THR A 34 -2.42 -1.96 -0.87
C THR A 34 -3.06 -2.16 0.51
N GLU A 35 -4.37 -1.96 0.66
CA GLU A 35 -5.07 -2.19 1.94
C GLU A 35 -5.05 -3.68 2.30
N ASN A 36 -5.27 -4.55 1.32
CA ASN A 36 -5.18 -6.00 1.52
C ASN A 36 -3.78 -6.44 1.95
N LEU A 37 -2.73 -5.84 1.38
CA LEU A 37 -1.35 -6.07 1.79
C LEU A 37 -1.09 -5.59 3.23
N TRP A 38 -1.63 -4.42 3.62
CA TRP A 38 -1.52 -3.90 4.97
C TRP A 38 -2.21 -4.80 6.00
N VAL A 39 -3.37 -5.38 5.67
CA VAL A 39 -4.07 -6.33 6.54
C VAL A 39 -3.20 -7.55 6.83
N GLU A 40 -2.60 -8.13 5.80
CA GLU A 40 -1.72 -9.30 5.95
C GLU A 40 -0.44 -8.96 6.73
N LEU A 41 0.19 -7.80 6.45
CA LEU A 41 1.37 -7.36 7.19
C LEU A 41 1.05 -7.14 8.67
N LYS A 42 -0.07 -6.48 8.99
CA LYS A 42 -0.53 -6.28 10.38
C LYS A 42 -0.77 -7.61 11.09
N LYS A 43 -1.32 -8.61 10.40
CA LYS A 43 -1.54 -9.96 10.94
C LYS A 43 -0.21 -10.63 11.30
N ARG A 44 0.79 -10.58 10.41
CA ARG A 44 2.13 -11.15 10.64
C ARG A 44 2.90 -10.42 11.74
N ALA A 45 2.84 -9.08 11.74
CA ALA A 45 3.47 -8.25 12.77
C ALA A 45 2.88 -8.55 14.15
N ARG A 46 1.55 -8.67 14.28
CA ARG A 46 0.87 -9.02 15.55
C ARG A 46 1.19 -10.42 16.04
N ALA A 47 1.47 -11.36 15.15
CA ALA A 47 1.87 -12.72 15.53
C ALA A 47 3.24 -12.74 16.22
N ARG A 48 4.09 -11.72 16.00
CA ARG A 48 5.40 -11.58 16.63
C ARG A 48 5.28 -10.60 17.81
N ARG A 49 5.76 -10.99 19.00
CA ARG A 49 5.82 -10.06 20.14
C ARG A 49 6.86 -8.98 19.88
N HIS A 50 6.49 -7.73 20.10
CA HIS A 50 7.38 -6.58 20.06
C HIS A 50 7.10 -5.66 21.25
N THR A 51 8.13 -5.05 21.82
CA THR A 51 7.99 -4.20 23.01
C THR A 51 8.29 -2.72 22.73
N ASN A 52 8.82 -2.40 21.55
CA ASN A 52 9.12 -1.03 21.15
C ASN A 52 8.94 -0.82 19.63
N LEU A 53 8.95 0.46 19.22
CA LEU A 53 8.75 0.87 17.84
C LEU A 53 9.90 0.41 16.92
N THR A 54 11.14 0.37 17.40
CA THR A 54 12.29 -0.08 16.61
C THR A 54 12.16 -1.55 16.23
N GLN A 55 11.77 -2.39 17.18
CA GLN A 55 11.48 -3.80 16.93
C GLN A 55 10.31 -3.94 15.97
N LEU A 56 9.21 -3.21 16.19
CA LEU A 56 8.06 -3.25 15.26
C LEU A 56 8.47 -2.87 13.84
N HIS A 57 9.28 -1.83 13.66
CA HIS A 57 9.76 -1.40 12.36
C HIS A 57 10.60 -2.49 11.67
N GLN A 58 11.56 -3.07 12.38
CA GLN A 58 12.39 -4.16 11.87
C GLN A 58 11.54 -5.38 11.48
N LEU A 59 10.59 -5.75 12.33
CA LEU A 59 9.68 -6.87 12.09
C LEU A 59 8.80 -6.64 10.85
N CYS A 60 8.28 -5.43 10.66
CA CYS A 60 7.52 -5.07 9.48
C CYS A 60 8.35 -5.23 8.20
N GLN A 61 9.62 -4.80 8.20
CA GLN A 61 10.51 -4.97 7.05
C GLN A 61 10.77 -6.46 6.74
N GLU A 62 11.06 -7.26 7.77
CA GLU A 62 11.28 -8.70 7.62
C GLU A 62 10.04 -9.44 7.12
N GLU A 63 8.86 -9.16 7.69
CA GLU A 63 7.62 -9.82 7.29
C GLU A 63 7.15 -9.40 5.91
N LEU A 64 7.35 -8.13 5.54
CA LEU A 64 7.08 -7.63 4.20
C LEU A 64 7.99 -8.30 3.16
N ALA A 65 9.28 -8.47 3.45
CA ALA A 65 10.23 -9.16 2.57
C ALA A 65 9.87 -10.65 2.36
N LYS A 66 9.16 -11.27 3.31
CA LYS A 66 8.65 -12.65 3.20
C LYS A 66 7.32 -12.75 2.44
N ILE A 67 6.65 -11.65 2.14
CA ILE A 67 5.43 -11.68 1.32
C ILE A 67 5.87 -11.95 -0.13
N HIS A 68 5.61 -13.17 -0.59
CA HIS A 68 5.98 -13.57 -1.94
C HIS A 68 5.20 -12.74 -2.98
N PRO A 69 5.81 -12.33 -4.11
CA PRO A 69 5.13 -11.55 -5.15
C PRO A 69 3.83 -12.20 -5.69
N THR A 70 3.75 -13.53 -5.64
CA THR A 70 2.53 -14.27 -6.03
C THR A 70 1.35 -14.02 -5.10
N TYR A 71 1.59 -13.58 -3.85
CA TYR A 71 0.54 -13.12 -2.95
C TYR A 71 -0.06 -11.82 -3.47
N CYS A 72 0.77 -10.85 -3.85
CA CYS A 72 0.31 -9.59 -4.45
C CYS A 72 -0.48 -9.82 -5.75
N GLY A 73 -0.08 -10.82 -6.56
CA GLY A 73 -0.83 -11.20 -7.76
C GLY A 73 -2.22 -11.78 -7.52
N LYS A 74 -2.56 -12.18 -6.28
CA LYS A 74 -3.91 -12.62 -5.89
C LYS A 74 -4.78 -11.49 -5.34
N LEU A 75 -4.19 -10.31 -5.10
CA LEU A 75 -4.87 -9.14 -4.54
C LEU A 75 -5.32 -8.14 -5.61
N VAL A 76 -5.04 -8.42 -6.88
CA VAL A 76 -5.30 -7.58 -8.07
C VAL A 76 -6.26 -8.30 -8.99
#